data_AF-A0A8X6QIX3-F1
#
_entry.id   AF-A0A8X6QIX3-F1
#
_cell.length_a   1.000
_cell.length_b   1.000
_cell.length_c   1.000
_cell.angle_alpha   90.00
_cell.angle_beta   90.00
_cell.angle_gamma   90.00
#
_symmetry.space_group_name_H-M   'P 1'
#
loop_
_entity.id
_entity.type
_entity.pdbx_description
1 polymer ?
#
loop_
_entity_poly.entity_id
_entity_poly.type
_entity_poly.pdbx_seq_one_letter_code
_entity_poly.pdbx_strand_id
1 'polypeptide(L)'
;MALANEFLSYPAFINILCNMGALFAFNYSVLFYPSHDIKTYFILICEVFQNVMSLLLLMIPAAGCNRASISAQDTIKSLPGWLPQHRKILKMHIRQKHRKTFPLTLWNIYVIDESLLISAFGTLLTYGFLVGNIK
;
A
#
# COMPACT_ATOMS: atom_id res chain seq x y z
N MET A 1 2.03 5.61 -15.66
CA MET A 1 1.82 5.86 -14.22
C MET A 1 0.75 6.89 -13.94
N ALA A 2 0.74 8.08 -14.56
CA ALA A 2 -0.29 9.11 -14.31
C ALA A 2 -1.73 8.59 -14.48
N LEU A 3 -2.03 7.91 -15.58
CA LEU A 3 -3.38 7.38 -15.87
C LEU A 3 -3.81 6.25 -14.92
N ALA A 4 -2.88 5.39 -14.52
CA ALA A 4 -3.12 4.34 -13.53
C ALA A 4 -3.41 4.95 -12.16
N ASN A 5 -2.70 6.00 -11.76
CA ASN A 5 -2.98 6.72 -10.53
C ASN A 5 -4.35 7.42 -10.61
N GLU A 6 -4.67 8.09 -11.71
CA GLU A 6 -5.94 8.81 -11.86
C GLU A 6 -7.18 7.89 -11.77
N PHE A 7 -7.10 6.67 -12.32
CA PHE A 7 -8.22 5.72 -12.30
C PHE A 7 -8.23 4.76 -11.10
N LEU A 8 -7.07 4.24 -10.68
CA LEU A 8 -7.00 3.16 -9.69
C LEU A 8 -6.79 3.68 -8.26
N SER A 9 -6.40 4.94 -8.09
CA SER A 9 -6.08 5.49 -6.78
C SER A 9 -7.30 5.56 -5.85
N TYR A 10 -8.47 5.96 -6.37
CA TYR A 10 -9.70 5.99 -5.58
C TYR A 10 -10.24 4.61 -5.22
N PRO A 11 -10.44 3.69 -6.19
CA PRO A 11 -10.96 2.37 -5.86
C PRO A 11 -9.99 1.61 -4.96
N ALA A 12 -8.67 1.77 -5.13
CA ALA A 12 -7.68 1.19 -4.24
C ALA A 12 -7.78 1.75 -2.81
N PHE A 13 -7.99 3.06 -2.66
CA PHE A 13 -8.20 3.68 -1.34
C PHE A 13 -9.41 3.10 -0.62
N ILE A 14 -10.56 3.08 -1.29
CA ILE A 14 -11.81 2.55 -0.73
C ILE A 14 -11.66 1.06 -0.40
N ASN A 15 -11.01 0.29 -1.27
CA ASN A 15 -10.80 -1.14 -1.03
C ASN A 15 -9.90 -1.37 0.19
N ILE A 16 -8.80 -0.64 0.33
CA ILE A 16 -7.93 -0.73 1.52
C ILE A 16 -8.72 -0.36 2.79
N LEU A 17 -9.49 0.72 2.76
CA LEU A 17 -10.31 1.15 3.91
C LEU A 17 -11.34 0.08 4.30
N CYS A 18 -12.05 -0.49 3.32
CA CYS A 18 -13.01 -1.57 3.54
C CYS A 18 -12.33 -2.82 4.12
N ASN A 19 -11.19 -3.26 3.57
CA ASN A 19 -10.46 -4.42 4.10
C ASN A 19 -9.98 -4.17 5.54
N MET A 20 -9.50 -2.97 5.87
CA MET A 20 -9.09 -2.63 7.24
C MET A 20 -10.27 -2.67 8.21
N GLY A 21 -11.42 -2.12 7.83
CA GLY A 21 -12.64 -2.18 8.64
C GLY A 21 -13.16 -3.60 8.83
N ALA A 22 -13.16 -4.40 7.75
CA ALA A 22 -13.53 -5.80 7.78
C ALA A 22 -12.61 -6.62 8.69
N LEU A 23 -11.28 -6.43 8.58
CA LEU A 23 -10.31 -7.08 9.46
C LEU A 23 -10.59 -6.76 10.93
N PHE A 24 -10.83 -5.50 11.26
CA PHE A 24 -11.16 -5.13 12.64
C PHE A 24 -12.44 -5.83 13.13
N ALA A 25 -13.52 -5.77 12.34
CA ALA A 25 -14.81 -6.38 12.70
C ALA A 25 -14.74 -7.90 12.84
N PHE A 26 -14.07 -8.59 11.93
CA PHE A 26 -13.93 -10.05 11.98
C PHE A 26 -13.01 -10.51 13.10
N ASN A 27 -11.88 -9.84 13.35
CA ASN A 27 -11.01 -10.17 14.49
C ASN A 27 -11.72 -9.92 15.83
N TYR A 28 -12.47 -8.82 15.93
CA TYR A 28 -13.33 -8.57 17.08
C TYR A 28 -14.34 -9.70 17.28
N SER A 29 -15.01 -10.12 16.21
CA SER A 29 -15.97 -11.23 16.24
C SER A 29 -15.30 -12.54 16.67
N VAL A 30 -14.12 -12.88 16.13
CA VAL A 30 -13.36 -14.08 16.53
C VAL A 30 -13.02 -14.06 18.02
N LEU A 31 -12.66 -12.90 18.58
CA LEU A 31 -12.22 -12.78 19.98
C LEU A 31 -13.38 -12.79 20.98
N PHE A 32 -14.52 -12.21 20.61
CA PHE A 32 -15.65 -11.97 21.54
C PHE A 32 -16.87 -12.83 21.28
N TYR A 33 -16.97 -13.48 20.13
CA TYR A 33 -18.11 -14.32 19.83
C TYR A 33 -17.94 -15.68 20.52
N PRO A 34 -18.85 -16.06 21.45
CA PRO A 34 -18.80 -17.35 22.11
C PRO A 34 -19.34 -18.42 21.15
N SER A 35 -18.57 -18.77 20.11
CA SER A 35 -18.98 -19.80 19.16
C SER A 35 -18.66 -21.19 19.70
N HIS A 36 -19.70 -21.94 20.11
CA HIS A 36 -19.65 -23.39 20.22
C HIS A 36 -19.67 -24.10 18.84
N ASP A 37 -19.94 -23.37 17.74
CA ASP A 37 -20.00 -23.91 16.39
C ASP A 37 -18.68 -23.68 15.61
N ILE A 38 -17.98 -24.77 15.36
CA ILE A 38 -16.69 -24.83 14.64
C ILE A 38 -16.82 -24.26 13.22
N LYS A 39 -17.98 -24.41 12.56
CA LYS A 39 -18.17 -23.95 11.17
C LYS A 39 -18.11 -22.43 11.08
N THR A 40 -18.78 -21.75 12.01
CA THR A 40 -18.81 -20.29 12.07
C THR A 40 -17.40 -19.74 12.34
N TYR A 41 -16.68 -20.34 13.28
CA TYR A 41 -15.30 -19.97 13.59
C TYR A 41 -14.36 -20.14 12.38
N PHE A 42 -14.49 -21.25 11.65
CA PHE A 42 -13.71 -21.50 10.43
C PHE A 42 -13.98 -20.44 9.35
N ILE A 43 -15.24 -20.08 9.11
CA ILE A 43 -15.62 -19.03 8.15
C ILE A 43 -14.98 -17.69 8.54
N LEU A 44 -15.05 -17.31 9.82
CA LEU A 44 -14.46 -16.06 10.30
C LEU A 44 -12.93 -16.02 10.09
N ILE A 45 -12.23 -17.13 10.33
CA ILE A 45 -10.79 -17.21 10.06
C ILE A 45 -10.51 -17.08 8.55
N CYS A 46 -11.27 -17.75 7.70
CA CYS A 46 -11.13 -17.65 6.25
C CYS A 46 -11.32 -16.20 5.77
N GLU A 47 -12.33 -15.50 6.29
CA GLU A 47 -12.56 -14.08 6.00
C GLU A 47 -11.39 -13.21 6.43
N VAL A 48 -10.84 -13.41 7.63
CA VAL A 48 -9.63 -12.67 8.08
C VAL A 48 -8.47 -12.92 7.12
N PHE A 49 -8.21 -14.18 6.74
CA PHE A 49 -7.16 -14.51 5.78
C PHE A 49 -7.37 -13.86 4.41
N GLN A 50 -8.60 -13.89 3.89
CA GLN A 50 -8.93 -13.30 2.59
C GLN A 50 -8.70 -11.78 2.58
N ASN A 51 -9.13 -11.08 3.62
CA ASN A 51 -8.94 -9.62 3.72
C ASN A 51 -7.45 -9.24 3.85
N VAL A 52 -6.64 -10.02 4.59
CA VAL A 52 -5.18 -9.83 4.64
C VAL A 52 -4.55 -10.02 3.27
N MET A 53 -4.91 -11.09 2.55
CA MET A 53 -4.37 -11.37 1.22
C MET A 53 -4.74 -10.28 0.21
N SER A 54 -5.98 -9.77 0.27
CA SER A 54 -6.44 -8.66 -0.56
C SER A 54 -5.63 -7.37 -0.34
N LEU A 55 -5.37 -7.03 0.93
CA LEU A 55 -4.50 -5.91 1.30
C LEU A 55 -3.08 -6.06 0.76
N LEU A 56 -2.47 -7.23 0.94
CA LEU A 56 -1.13 -7.52 0.44
C LEU A 56 -1.05 -7.46 -1.09
N LEU A 57 -2.05 -8.03 -1.78
CA LEU A 57 -2.12 -8.06 -3.24
C LEU A 57 -2.20 -6.65 -3.85
N LEU A 58 -2.79 -5.69 -3.16
CA LEU A 58 -2.86 -4.30 -3.62
C LEU A 58 -1.60 -3.51 -3.26
N MET A 59 -1.12 -3.65 -2.03
CA MET A 59 -0.06 -2.79 -1.50
C MET A 59 1.34 -3.21 -1.99
N ILE A 60 1.62 -4.52 -2.12
CA ILE A 60 2.95 -5.00 -2.53
C ILE A 60 3.29 -4.57 -3.97
N PRO A 61 2.46 -4.82 -5.00
CA PRO A 61 2.78 -4.40 -6.37
C PRO A 61 2.83 -2.89 -6.52
N ALA A 62 1.98 -2.16 -5.80
CA ALA A 62 1.97 -0.70 -5.82
C ALA A 62 3.26 -0.11 -5.20
N ALA A 63 3.71 -0.64 -4.05
CA ALA A 63 4.98 -0.27 -3.44
C ALA A 63 6.17 -0.67 -4.34
N GLY A 64 6.13 -1.86 -4.94
CA GLY A 64 7.13 -2.32 -5.91
C GLY A 64 7.25 -1.41 -7.13
N CYS A 65 6.12 -0.96 -7.68
CA CYS A 65 6.09 -0.03 -8.81
C CYS A 65 6.67 1.34 -8.43
N ASN A 66 6.35 1.83 -7.22
CA ASN A 66 6.92 3.07 -6.68
C ASN A 66 8.45 2.98 -6.51
N ARG A 67 8.95 1.88 -5.96
CA ARG A 67 10.40 1.64 -5.84
C ARG A 67 11.10 1.52 -7.18
N ALA A 68 10.52 0.79 -8.13
CA ALA A 68 11.07 0.67 -9.47
C ALA A 68 11.12 2.03 -10.18
N SER A 69 10.10 2.87 -9.99
CA SER A 69 10.09 4.26 -10.47
C SER A 69 11.22 5.09 -9.85
N ILE A 70 11.45 5.00 -8.55
CA ILE A 70 12.54 5.70 -7.86
C ILE A 70 13.90 5.22 -8.37
N SER A 71 14.11 3.90 -8.45
CA SER A 71 15.36 3.31 -8.95
C SER A 71 15.66 3.67 -10.40
N ALA A 72 14.64 3.70 -11.26
CA ALA A 72 14.76 4.17 -12.63
C ALA A 72 15.14 5.66 -12.69
N GLN A 73 14.57 6.49 -11.81
CA GLN A 73 14.93 7.90 -11.72
C GLN A 73 16.37 8.12 -11.27
N ASP A 74 16.84 7.36 -10.28
CA ASP A 74 18.21 7.49 -9.79
C ASP A 74 19.23 7.05 -10.85
N THR A 75 18.90 6.01 -11.61
CA THR A 75 19.68 5.59 -12.80
C THR A 75 19.72 6.69 -13.87
N ILE A 76 18.59 7.34 -14.15
CA ILE A 76 18.52 8.43 -15.12
C ILE A 76 19.30 9.66 -14.63
N LYS A 77 19.29 9.95 -13.33
CA LYS A 77 20.06 11.06 -12.73
C LYS A 77 21.57 10.82 -12.72
N SER A 78 22.02 9.57 -12.67
CA SER A 78 23.45 9.21 -12.72
C SER A 78 24.01 9.17 -14.15
N LEU A 79 23.15 8.96 -15.15
CA LEU A 79 23.49 8.93 -16.59
C LEU A 79 24.32 10.12 -17.13
N PRO A 80 24.06 11.39 -16.74
CA PRO A 80 24.87 12.54 -17.16
C PRO A 80 26.32 12.51 -16.63
N GLY A 81 26.63 11.67 -15.64
CA GLY A 81 28.00 11.39 -15.22
C GLY A 81 28.76 10.50 -16.20
N TRP A 82 28.04 9.64 -16.94
CA TRP A 82 28.59 8.67 -17.88
C TRP A 82 28.73 9.18 -19.32
N LEU A 83 27.91 10.16 -19.74
CA LEU A 83 28.01 10.78 -21.08
C LEU A 83 28.51 12.23 -21.01
N PRO A 84 29.84 12.47 -21.12
CA PRO A 84 30.42 13.82 -21.01
C PRO A 84 30.05 14.73 -22.19
N GLN A 85 29.88 14.18 -23.39
CA GLN A 85 29.69 14.97 -24.61
C GLN A 85 28.35 15.72 -24.67
N HIS A 86 27.28 15.24 -24.02
CA HIS A 86 25.93 15.83 -24.12
C HIS A 86 25.33 16.20 -22.77
N ARG A 87 26.17 16.35 -21.74
CA ARG A 87 25.79 16.52 -20.33
C ARG A 87 24.78 17.64 -20.08
N LYS A 88 24.95 18.82 -20.69
CA LYS A 88 24.02 19.97 -20.51
C LYS A 88 22.65 19.69 -21.11
N ILE A 89 22.58 19.16 -22.33
CA ILE A 89 21.34 18.88 -23.06
C ILE A 89 20.57 17.75 -22.37
N LEU A 90 21.28 16.67 -22.02
CA LEU A 90 20.71 15.51 -21.32
C LEU A 90 20.16 15.92 -19.94
N LYS A 91 20.89 16.73 -19.17
CA LYS A 91 20.43 17.23 -17.87
C LYS A 91 19.20 18.12 -17.99
N MET A 92 19.08 18.93 -19.06
CA MET A 92 17.91 19.76 -19.32
C MET A 92 16.68 18.94 -19.69
N HIS A 93 16.84 17.95 -20.58
CA HIS A 93 15.77 17.03 -20.99
C HIS A 93 15.28 16.17 -19.83
N ILE A 94 16.21 15.62 -19.03
CA ILE A 94 15.87 14.88 -17.81
C ILE A 94 15.10 15.79 -16.85
N ARG A 95 15.57 17.01 -16.60
CA ARG A 95 14.89 17.95 -15.68
C ARG A 95 13.48 18.32 -16.15
N GLN A 96 13.26 18.52 -17.45
CA GLN A 96 11.94 18.83 -18.01
C GLN A 96 10.99 17.62 -17.96
N LYS A 97 11.49 16.41 -18.25
CA LYS A 97 10.69 15.17 -18.26
C LYS A 97 10.44 14.59 -16.86
N HIS A 98 11.41 14.71 -15.94
CA HIS A 98 11.32 14.26 -14.54
C HIS A 98 10.47 15.16 -13.65
N ARG A 99 10.17 16.41 -14.05
CA ARG A 99 9.22 17.24 -13.28
C ARG A 99 7.79 16.67 -13.30
N LYS A 100 7.52 15.61 -14.08
CA LYS A 100 6.21 14.98 -14.29
C LYS A 100 6.17 13.49 -13.93
N THR A 101 7.03 12.99 -13.04
CA THR A 101 6.89 11.62 -12.53
C THR A 101 5.92 11.60 -11.34
N PHE A 102 4.78 10.96 -11.54
CA PHE A 102 3.73 10.81 -10.54
C PHE A 102 3.93 9.46 -9.84
N PRO A 103 4.26 9.43 -8.53
CA PRO A 103 4.20 8.19 -7.77
C PRO A 103 2.77 7.65 -7.77
N LEU A 104 2.62 6.33 -7.64
CA LEU A 104 1.32 5.74 -7.32
C LEU A 104 0.97 6.13 -5.88
N THR A 105 -0.08 6.92 -5.77
CA THR A 105 -0.61 7.42 -4.51
C THR A 105 -1.95 6.77 -4.24
N LEU A 106 -2.27 6.55 -2.99
CA LEU A 106 -3.61 6.28 -2.51
C LEU A 106 -4.35 7.62 -2.35
N TRP A 107 -5.34 7.85 -3.20
CA TRP A 107 -6.11 9.10 -3.36
C TRP A 107 -5.28 10.40 -3.25
N ASN A 108 -4.03 10.44 -3.73
CA ASN A 108 -3.15 11.61 -3.57
C ASN A 108 -2.84 12.01 -2.09
N ILE A 109 -3.31 11.24 -1.10
CA ILE A 109 -3.11 11.47 0.34
C ILE A 109 -1.87 10.74 0.84
N TYR A 110 -1.66 9.49 0.38
CA TYR A 110 -0.54 8.66 0.80
C TYR A 110 0.21 8.09 -0.39
N VAL A 111 1.55 8.14 -0.37
CA VAL A 111 2.36 7.33 -1.29
C VAL A 111 2.26 5.88 -0.82
N ILE A 112 1.96 4.95 -1.74
CA ILE A 112 1.90 3.54 -1.38
C ILE A 112 3.34 3.04 -1.18
N ASP A 113 3.70 2.81 0.07
CA ASP A 113 5.04 2.37 0.49
C ASP A 113 4.92 1.28 1.56
N GLU A 114 6.01 0.55 1.81
CA GLU A 114 6.03 -0.51 2.83
C GLU A 114 5.68 -0.02 4.25
N SER A 115 5.90 1.27 4.52
CA SER A 115 5.52 1.90 5.79
C SER A 115 4.01 1.89 6.04
N LEU A 116 3.19 1.98 4.99
CA LEU A 116 1.73 1.95 5.09
C LEU A 116 1.24 0.56 5.51
N LEU A 117 1.89 -0.50 5.02
CA LEU A 117 1.64 -1.88 5.47
C LEU A 117 1.98 -2.05 6.95
N ILE A 118 3.16 -1.57 7.37
CA ILE A 118 3.59 -1.67 8.77
C ILE A 118 2.63 -0.91 9.69
N SER A 119 2.18 0.28 9.28
CA SER A 119 1.20 1.07 10.02
C SER A 119 -0.16 0.39 10.11
N ALA A 120 -0.63 -0.24 9.03
CA ALA A 120 -1.85 -1.03 9.01
C ALA A 120 -1.83 -2.20 10.02
N PHE A 121 -0.73 -2.97 10.04
CA PHE A 121 -0.58 -4.05 11.02
C PHE A 121 -0.41 -3.52 12.45
N GLY A 122 0.37 -2.46 12.63
CA GLY A 122 0.58 -1.84 13.94
C GLY A 122 -0.70 -1.29 14.55
N THR A 123 -1.57 -0.67 13.74
CA THR A 123 -2.87 -0.18 14.21
C THR A 123 -3.80 -1.33 14.58
N LEU A 124 -3.87 -2.39 13.77
CA LEU A 124 -4.67 -3.58 14.09
C LEU A 124 -4.25 -4.22 15.42
N LEU A 125 -2.94 -4.37 15.66
CA LEU A 125 -2.39 -4.89 16.92
C LEU A 125 -2.68 -3.95 18.10
N THR A 126 -2.50 -2.64 17.92
CA THR A 126 -2.72 -1.64 18.97
C THR A 126 -4.19 -1.60 19.40
N TYR A 127 -5.10 -1.56 18.44
CA TYR A 127 -6.54 -1.61 18.72
C TYR A 127 -6.97 -2.95 19.29
N GLY A 128 -6.41 -4.07 18.81
CA GLY A 128 -6.63 -5.39 19.40
C GLY A 128 -6.22 -5.45 20.88
N PHE A 129 -5.05 -4.90 21.21
CA PHE A 129 -4.57 -4.82 22.59
C PHE A 129 -5.44 -3.91 23.46
N LEU A 130 -5.81 -2.72 22.98
CA LEU A 130 -6.72 -1.81 23.68
C LEU A 130 -8.04 -2.49 24.02
N VAL A 131 -8.66 -3.14 23.04
CA VAL A 131 -9.95 -3.81 23.23
C VAL A 131 -9.81 -5.03 24.16
N GLY A 132 -8.67 -5.74 24.11
CA GLY A 132 -8.38 -6.86 25.01
C GLY A 132 -8.16 -6.46 26.47
N ASN A 133 -7.68 -5.25 26.74
CA ASN A 133 -7.42 -4.76 28.11
C ASN A 133 -8.62 -4.06 28.77
N ILE A 134 -9.63 -3.64 27.99
CA ILE A 134 -10.84 -2.98 28.51
C ILE A 134 -11.84 -4.00 29.09
N LYS A 135 -11.47 -5.28 29.15
CA LYS A 135 -12.27 -6.39 29.66
C LYS A 135 -11.56 -7.10 30.79
#